data_AF-A0A9P4PP87-F1
#
_entry.id   AF-A0A9P4PP87-F1
#
_cell.length_a   1.000
_cell.length_b   1.000
_cell.length_c   1.000
_cell.angle_alpha   90.00
_cell.angle_beta   90.00
_cell.angle_gamma   90.00
#
_symmetry.space_group_name_H-M   'P 1'
#
loop_
_entity.id
_entity.type
_entity.pdbx_description
1 polymer ?
#
loop_
_entity_poly.entity_id
_entity_poly.type
_entity_poly.pdbx_seq_one_letter_code
_entity_poly.pdbx_strand_id
1 'polypeptide(L)'
;MSKLKLFRVVLQRDIDPEVTSWDYFMANLPQAKQTNAAGLIKCLSLSPSEASQQIVLRLEQTPQSRVIHNESLDKLLLLSASGFRLQWPAKLRGGPKRSATGKEHGDFLTQLASY
;
A
#
# COMPACT_ATOMS: atom_id res chain seq x y z
N MET A 1 -14.29 -13.52 -14.87
CA MET A 1 -13.39 -12.56 -14.17
C MET A 1 -12.00 -13.16 -14.10
N SER A 2 -10.94 -12.43 -14.43
CA SER A 2 -9.57 -12.96 -14.41
C SER A 2 -9.09 -13.19 -12.97
N LYS A 3 -8.44 -14.34 -12.69
CA LYS A 3 -7.86 -14.67 -11.37
C LYS A 3 -6.88 -13.59 -10.87
N LEU A 4 -6.30 -12.81 -11.79
CA LEU A 4 -5.41 -11.70 -11.49
C LEU A 4 -6.06 -10.59 -10.66
N LYS A 5 -7.35 -10.28 -10.89
CA LYS A 5 -8.07 -9.24 -10.11
C LYS A 5 -8.34 -9.65 -8.66
N LEU A 6 -8.18 -10.93 -8.33
CA LEU A 6 -8.29 -11.45 -6.97
C LEU A 6 -6.96 -11.40 -6.21
N PHE A 7 -5.85 -11.04 -6.87
CA PHE A 7 -4.56 -10.95 -6.21
C PHE A 7 -4.58 -9.85 -5.15
N ARG A 8 -4.40 -10.26 -3.90
CA ARG A 8 -4.31 -9.40 -2.72
C ARG A 8 -3.45 -10.08 -1.67
N VAL A 9 -2.46 -9.36 -1.15
CA VAL A 9 -1.56 -9.82 -0.10
C VAL A 9 -1.44 -8.74 0.96
N VAL A 10 -1.61 -9.11 2.22
CA VAL A 10 -1.29 -8.24 3.35
C VAL A 10 0.22 -8.35 3.58
N LEU A 11 0.95 -7.27 3.33
CA LEU A 11 2.40 -7.23 3.50
C LEU A 11 2.78 -7.01 4.96
N GLN A 12 2.07 -6.09 5.63
CA GLN A 12 2.26 -5.82 7.04
C GLN A 12 0.94 -5.54 7.73
N ARG A 13 0.83 -6.10 8.95
CA ARG A 13 -0.16 -5.72 9.94
C ARG A 13 0.53 -4.87 10.99
N ASP A 14 -0.20 -3.87 11.48
CA ASP A 14 0.29 -2.93 12.49
C ASP A 14 1.51 -2.14 11.98
N ILE A 15 1.22 -0.98 11.41
CA ILE A 15 2.26 -0.06 10.93
C ILE A 15 2.90 0.59 12.15
N ASP A 16 4.21 0.47 12.25
CA ASP A 16 5.02 1.25 13.17
C ASP A 16 5.52 2.50 12.43
N PRO A 17 5.11 3.72 12.85
CA PRO A 17 5.54 4.95 12.20
C PRO A 17 7.05 5.22 12.30
N GLU A 18 7.76 4.57 13.22
CA GLU A 18 9.21 4.73 13.38
C GLU A 18 10.00 3.90 12.35
N VAL A 19 9.37 2.93 11.70
CA VAL A 19 9.98 2.14 10.63
C VAL A 19 9.85 2.89 9.31
N THR A 20 10.99 3.17 8.70
CA THR A 20 11.10 4.07 7.53
C THR A 20 11.39 3.35 6.22
N SER A 21 11.65 2.04 6.28
CA SER A 21 11.91 1.19 5.12
C SER A 21 11.35 -0.21 5.35
N TRP A 22 10.87 -0.83 4.28
CA TRP A 22 10.32 -2.18 4.31
C TRP A 22 10.79 -2.96 3.10
N ASP A 23 11.26 -4.18 3.35
CA ASP A 23 11.64 -5.13 2.31
C ASP A 23 10.74 -6.35 2.37
N TYR A 24 10.06 -6.64 1.25
CA TYR A 24 9.15 -7.78 1.13
C TYR A 24 9.56 -8.67 -0.03
N PHE A 25 9.70 -9.98 0.24
CA PHE A 25 9.87 -10.98 -0.79
C PHE A 25 8.53 -11.67 -1.09
N MET A 26 8.14 -11.74 -2.37
CA MET A 26 6.88 -12.35 -2.80
C MET A 26 7.11 -13.35 -3.93
N ALA A 27 7.05 -14.63 -3.62
CA ALA A 27 7.21 -15.70 -4.60
C ALA A 27 6.03 -15.84 -5.58
N ASN A 28 4.83 -15.40 -5.17
CA ASN A 28 3.58 -15.59 -5.92
C ASN A 28 3.08 -14.32 -6.62
N LEU A 29 3.95 -13.32 -6.82
CA LEU A 29 3.58 -12.10 -7.54
C LEU A 29 3.31 -12.43 -9.02
N PRO A 30 2.15 -12.05 -9.59
CA PRO A 30 1.85 -12.30 -10.99
C PRO A 30 2.87 -11.65 -11.92
N GLN A 31 3.18 -12.33 -13.03
CA GLN A 31 4.20 -11.87 -13.96
C GLN A 31 3.79 -10.59 -14.68
N ALA A 32 4.74 -9.67 -14.86
CA ALA A 32 4.56 -8.37 -15.53
C ALA A 32 3.86 -8.49 -16.90
N LYS A 33 4.27 -9.47 -17.71
CA LYS A 33 3.65 -9.72 -19.03
C LYS A 33 2.15 -9.97 -18.93
N GLN A 34 1.70 -10.71 -17.92
CA GLN A 34 0.29 -11.03 -17.70
C GLN A 34 -0.49 -9.83 -17.15
N THR A 35 0.10 -9.07 -16.21
CA THR A 35 -0.56 -7.92 -15.60
C THR A 35 -0.69 -6.76 -16.59
N ASN A 36 0.34 -6.48 -17.39
CA ASN A 36 0.32 -5.42 -18.40
C ASN A 36 -0.71 -5.72 -19.49
N ALA A 37 -0.75 -6.96 -20.00
CA ALA A 37 -1.74 -7.37 -20.99
C ALA A 37 -3.18 -7.25 -20.46
N ALA A 38 -3.37 -7.39 -19.14
CA ALA A 38 -4.66 -7.20 -18.48
C ALA A 38 -4.96 -5.73 -18.09
N GLY A 39 -4.05 -4.79 -18.38
CA GLY A 39 -4.16 -3.39 -17.98
C GLY A 39 -4.16 -3.18 -16.46
N LEU A 40 -3.51 -4.09 -15.72
CA LEU A 40 -3.46 -4.07 -14.26
C LEU A 40 -2.14 -3.48 -13.77
N ILE A 41 -2.23 -2.60 -12.78
CA ILE A 41 -1.10 -1.98 -12.08
C ILE A 41 -0.99 -2.53 -10.66
N LYS A 42 0.24 -2.62 -10.14
CA LYS A 42 0.47 -2.90 -8.73
C LYS A 42 -0.01 -1.71 -7.90
N CYS A 43 -0.82 -1.98 -6.89
CA CYS A 43 -1.36 -0.98 -5.98
C CYS A 43 -0.96 -1.34 -4.55
N LEU A 44 -0.14 -0.49 -3.93
CA LEU A 44 0.20 -0.55 -2.52
C LEU A 44 -0.74 0.39 -1.77
N SER A 45 -1.62 -0.18 -0.96
CA SER A 45 -2.61 0.57 -0.20
C SER A 45 -2.34 0.50 1.30
N LEU A 46 -2.31 1.66 1.94
CA LEU A 46 -2.42 1.82 3.38
C LEU A 46 -3.91 1.82 3.72
N SER A 47 -4.42 0.72 4.29
CA SER A 47 -5.84 0.59 4.60
C SER A 47 -6.09 0.60 6.10
N PRO A 48 -7.13 1.30 6.58
CA PRO A 48 -7.69 0.99 7.89
C PRO A 48 -8.35 -0.39 7.84
N SER A 49 -7.95 -1.28 8.73
CA SER A 49 -8.71 -2.48 9.10
C SER A 49 -9.50 -2.16 10.37
N GLU A 50 -10.63 -2.86 10.61
CA GLU A 50 -11.51 -2.64 11.77
C GLU A 50 -10.79 -2.65 13.13
N ALA A 51 -9.58 -3.22 13.21
CA ALA A 51 -8.76 -3.27 14.43
C ALA A 51 -7.30 -2.77 14.26
N SER A 52 -6.84 -2.49 13.03
CA SER A 52 -5.42 -2.26 12.76
C SER A 52 -5.15 -1.43 11.52
N GLN A 53 -3.91 -0.98 11.41
CA GLN A 53 -3.36 -0.39 10.20
C GLN A 53 -2.68 -1.48 9.38
N GLN A 54 -2.86 -1.49 8.06
CA GLN A 54 -2.25 -2.51 7.21
C GLN A 54 -1.69 -1.93 5.93
N ILE A 55 -0.59 -2.53 5.47
CA ILE A 55 -0.04 -2.34 4.14
C ILE A 55 -0.48 -3.54 3.31
N VAL A 56 -1.18 -3.27 2.22
CA VAL A 56 -1.73 -4.29 1.33
C VAL A 56 -1.23 -4.07 -0.08
N LEU A 57 -0.73 -5.11 -0.71
CA LEU A 57 -0.46 -5.12 -2.14
C LEU A 57 -1.60 -5.82 -2.88
N ARG A 58 -2.07 -5.21 -3.95
CA ARG A 58 -3.10 -5.77 -4.84
C ARG A 58 -2.86 -5.37 -6.27
N LEU A 59 -3.54 -6.04 -7.20
CA LEU A 59 -3.61 -5.60 -8.60
C LEU A 59 -4.90 -4.82 -8.80
N GLU A 60 -4.79 -3.63 -9.37
CA GLU A 60 -5.94 -2.79 -9.72
C GLU A 60 -6.00 -2.48 -11.19
N GLN A 61 -7.21 -2.19 -11.68
CA GLN A 61 -7.36 -1.63 -13.01
C GLN A 61 -6.66 -0.29 -13.05
N THR A 62 -5.81 -0.10 -14.05
CA THR A 62 -5.09 1.16 -14.20
C THR A 62 -6.09 2.32 -14.34
N PRO A 63 -5.97 3.38 -13.52
CA PRO A 63 -6.82 4.55 -13.67
C PRO A 63 -6.56 5.22 -15.03
N GLN A 64 -7.57 5.79 -15.66
CA GLN A 64 -7.34 6.49 -16.93
C GLN A 64 -6.63 7.82 -16.66
N SER A 65 -5.33 7.89 -16.95
CA SER A 65 -4.55 9.12 -16.85
C SER A 65 -3.63 9.28 -18.06
N ARG A 66 -3.46 10.52 -18.51
CA ARG A 66 -2.57 10.85 -19.64
C ARG A 66 -1.10 10.53 -19.33
N VAL A 67 -0.73 10.55 -18.05
CA VAL A 67 0.66 10.36 -17.58
C VAL A 67 1.14 8.92 -17.79
N ILE A 68 0.23 7.96 -17.85
CA ILE A 68 0.53 6.52 -17.86
C ILE A 68 0.21 5.84 -19.20
N HIS A 69 -0.29 6.60 -20.18
CA HIS A 69 -0.83 6.05 -21.43
C HIS A 69 0.21 5.30 -22.28
N ASN A 70 1.49 5.68 -22.18
CA ASN A 70 2.59 5.06 -22.94
C ASN A 70 3.60 4.33 -22.05
N GLU A 71 3.31 4.22 -20.75
CA GLU A 71 4.22 3.59 -19.80
C GLU A 71 3.86 2.12 -19.58
N SER A 72 4.90 1.30 -19.38
CA SER A 72 4.71 -0.10 -19.02
C SER A 72 4.28 -0.17 -17.55
N LEU A 73 3.07 -0.69 -17.30
CA LEU A 73 2.43 -0.63 -15.97
C LEU A 73 3.21 -1.36 -14.87
N ASP A 74 4.04 -2.34 -15.22
CA ASP A 74 4.92 -3.06 -14.31
C ASP A 74 6.06 -2.20 -13.74
N LYS A 75 6.39 -1.09 -14.42
CA LYS A 75 7.35 -0.06 -13.97
C LYS A 75 6.72 0.99 -13.06
N LEU A 76 5.40 0.97 -12.93
CA LEU A 76 4.65 1.92 -12.13
C LEU A 76 4.10 1.25 -10.88
N LEU A 77 3.97 2.02 -9.81
CA LEU A 77 3.33 1.62 -8.57
C LEU A 77 2.27 2.66 -8.21
N LEU A 78 1.04 2.21 -7.99
CA LEU A 78 0.00 3.05 -7.43
C LEU A 78 0.10 3.01 -5.90
N LEU A 79 0.33 4.17 -5.29
CA LEU A 79 0.27 4.33 -3.84
C LEU A 79 -1.11 4.88 -3.45
N SER A 80 -1.78 4.24 -2.51
CA SER A 80 -3.09 4.68 -2.01
C SER A 80 -3.11 4.75 -0.49
N ALA A 81 -3.45 5.91 0.05
CA ALA A 81 -3.66 6.13 1.49
C ALA A 81 -5.11 6.57 1.78
N SER A 82 -6.05 6.20 0.91
CA SER A 82 -7.44 6.65 1.03
C SER A 82 -8.06 6.17 2.35
N GLY A 83 -8.54 7.11 3.16
CA GLY A 83 -9.12 6.83 4.47
C GLY A 83 -8.13 6.32 5.51
N PHE A 84 -6.82 6.27 5.20
CA PHE A 84 -5.79 5.90 6.15
C PHE A 84 -5.68 6.96 7.25
N ARG A 85 -5.67 6.52 8.51
CA ARG A 85 -5.41 7.38 9.67
C ARG A 85 -4.31 6.76 10.48
N LEU A 86 -3.16 7.43 10.58
CA LEU A 86 -1.98 6.95 11.27
C LEU A 86 -2.28 6.71 12.76
N GLN A 87 -1.83 5.57 13.30
CA GLN A 87 -1.96 5.21 14.70
C GLN A 87 -0.59 4.82 15.23
N TRP A 88 -0.22 5.39 16.37
CA TRP A 88 0.96 4.98 17.09
C TRP A 88 0.69 3.69 17.86
N PRO A 89 1.64 2.75 17.86
CA PRO A 89 1.54 1.55 18.69
C PRO A 89 1.40 1.93 20.16
N ALA A 90 0.80 1.04 20.94
CA ALA A 90 0.67 1.24 22.38
C ALA A 90 2.06 1.26 23.03
N LYS A 91 2.32 2.24 23.90
CA LYS A 91 3.58 2.34 24.65
C LYS A 91 3.81 1.17 25.62
N LEU A 92 2.72 0.54 26.04
CA LEU A 92 2.73 -0.62 26.94
C LEU A 92 1.97 -1.77 26.27
N ARG A 93 2.40 -3.00 26.53
CA ARG A 93 1.75 -4.21 25.99
C ARG A 93 0.29 -4.27 26.46
N GLY A 94 -0.64 -4.28 25.52
CA GLY A 94 -2.09 -4.26 25.79
C GLY A 94 -2.69 -2.88 26.06
N GLY A 95 -1.89 -1.80 26.00
CA GLY A 95 -2.39 -0.43 26.12
C GLY A 95 -3.15 0.04 24.86
N PRO A 96 -3.83 1.19 24.94
CA PRO A 96 -4.53 1.75 23.78
C PRO A 96 -3.53 2.29 22.75
N LYS A 97 -3.83 2.07 21.46
CA LYS A 97 -3.18 2.78 20.35
C LYS A 97 -3.60 4.25 20.39
N ARG A 98 -2.70 5.16 19.99
CA ARG A 98 -2.97 6.60 19.93
C ARG A 98 -3.09 7.04 18.48
N SER A 99 -4.13 7.78 18.12
CA SER A 99 -4.19 8.43 16.81
C SER A 99 -3.06 9.46 16.64
N ALA A 100 -2.42 9.45 15.49
CA ALA A 100 -1.44 10.45 15.13
C ALA A 100 -2.10 11.83 14.98
N THR A 101 -1.34 12.89 15.26
CA THR A 101 -1.71 14.27 14.94
C THR A 101 -1.69 14.48 13.42
N GLY A 102 -2.31 15.56 12.94
CA GLY A 102 -2.27 15.92 11.51
C GLY A 102 -0.85 16.11 11.00
N LYS A 103 0.05 16.69 11.81
CA LYS A 103 1.47 16.84 11.48
C LYS A 103 2.17 15.49 11.34
N GLU A 104 2.06 14.63 12.35
CA GLU A 104 2.67 13.29 12.34
C GLU A 104 2.18 12.46 11.14
N HIS A 105 0.89 12.58 10.80
CA HIS A 105 0.32 11.91 9.65
C HIS A 105 0.88 12.43 8.31
N GLY A 106 0.99 13.75 8.17
CA GLY A 106 1.56 14.38 6.98
C GLY A 106 3.05 14.08 6.81
N ASP A 107 3.81 14.14 7.89
CA ASP A 107 5.25 13.83 7.91
C ASP A 107 5.47 12.36 7.49
N PHE A 108 4.69 11.42 8.03
CA PHE A 108 4.74 10.00 7.65
C PHE A 108 4.42 9.75 6.18
N LEU A 109 3.35 10.35 5.64
CA LEU A 109 2.97 10.17 4.23
C LEU A 109 4.02 10.78 3.29
N THR A 110 4.59 11.93 3.66
CA THR A 110 5.64 12.58 2.88
C THR A 110 6.89 11.71 2.82
N GLN A 111 7.29 11.12 3.96
CA GLN A 111 8.42 10.22 4.03
C GLN A 111 8.20 8.96 3.17
N LEU A 112 6.99 8.40 3.16
CA LEU A 112 6.64 7.24 2.33
C LEU A 112 6.71 7.54 0.82
N ALA A 113 6.48 8.79 0.41
CA ALA A 113 6.52 9.22 -0.98
C ALA A 113 7.90 9.73 -1.45
N SER A 114 8.89 9.79 -0.55
CA SER A 114 10.22 10.36 -0.85
C SER A 114 11.26 9.36 -1.38
N TYR A 115 10.83 8.12 -1.66
CA TYR A 115 11.64 7.04 -2.24
C TYR A 115 11.12 6.66 -3.63
#